data_AF-A0A2V5SUA5-F1
#
_entry.id   AF-A0A2V5SUA5-F1
#
_cell.length_a   1.000
_cell.length_b   1.000
_cell.length_c   1.000
_cell.angle_alpha   90.00
_cell.angle_beta   90.00
_cell.angle_gamma   90.00
#
_symmetry.space_group_name_H-M   'P 1'
#
loop_
_entity.id
_entity.type
_entity.pdbx_description
1 polymer ?
#
loop_
_entity_poly.entity_id
_entity_poly.type
_entity_poly.pdbx_seq_one_letter_code
_entity_poly.pdbx_strand_id
1 'polypeptide(L)'
;MTTTAKKVIAYIPVALFWALDWWAFTTGSYASERDKILPVYFAVLIFLYMLPAIIAAHRNHSHFFGIWLVDLLGTPIFLVGWFIAMVWAFVDPKRKQAVSS
;
A
#
# COMPACT_ATOMS: atom_id res chain seq x y z
N MET A 1 -10.06 2.78 15.29
CA MET A 1 -10.06 3.36 13.94
C MET A 1 -11.19 2.75 13.12
N THR A 2 -12.04 3.57 12.49
CA THR A 2 -13.14 3.10 11.64
C THR A 2 -12.62 2.49 10.34
N THR A 3 -13.39 1.60 9.71
CA THR A 3 -13.01 0.94 8.45
C THR A 3 -12.67 1.94 7.33
N THR A 4 -13.41 3.06 7.28
CA THR A 4 -13.16 4.15 6.32
C THR A 4 -11.80 4.79 6.54
N ALA A 5 -11.41 5.08 7.79
CA ALA A 5 -10.12 5.67 8.10
C ALA A 5 -8.95 4.74 7.73
N LYS A 6 -9.09 3.42 7.93
CA LYS A 6 -8.07 2.44 7.52
C LYS A 6 -7.86 2.44 6.00
N LYS A 7 -8.96 2.49 5.23
CA LYS A 7 -8.89 2.57 3.77
C LYS A 7 -8.17 3.84 3.32
N VAL A 8 -8.56 5.00 3.85
CA VAL A 8 -7.90 6.28 3.51
C VAL A 8 -6.39 6.19 3.76
N ILE A 9 -5.98 5.65 4.90
CA ILE A 9 -4.55 5.52 5.25
C ILE A 9 -3.81 4.58 4.30
N ALA A 10 -4.41 3.45 3.92
CA ALA A 10 -3.80 2.51 2.99
C ALA A 10 -3.50 3.17 1.63
N TYR A 11 -4.32 4.12 1.19
CA TYR A 11 -4.13 4.84 -0.08
C TYR A 11 -3.24 6.09 0.03
N ILE A 12 -2.80 6.52 1.21
CA ILE A 12 -1.95 7.72 1.37
C ILE A 12 -0.69 7.64 0.50
N PRO A 13 0.11 6.55 0.52
CA PRO A 13 1.33 6.48 -0.29
C PRO A 13 1.04 6.52 -1.80
N VAL A 14 -0.07 5.89 -2.22
CA VAL A 14 -0.52 5.90 -3.62
C VAL A 14 -0.92 7.31 -4.05
N ALA A 15 -1.72 8.00 -3.25
CA ALA A 15 -2.16 9.36 -3.53
C ALA A 15 -0.99 10.36 -3.52
N LEU A 16 -0.05 10.21 -2.58
CA LEU A 16 1.15 11.03 -2.51
C LEU A 16 1.99 10.88 -3.78
N PHE A 17 2.18 9.65 -4.27
CA PHE A 17 2.89 9.41 -5.52
C PHE A 17 2.21 10.10 -6.71
N TRP A 18 0.90 9.93 -6.85
CA TRP A 18 0.14 10.61 -7.90
C TRP A 18 0.23 12.14 -7.81
N ALA A 19 0.22 12.70 -6.60
CA ALA A 19 0.38 14.15 -6.40
C ALA A 19 1.77 14.65 -6.79
N LEU A 20 2.82 13.90 -6.44
CA LEU A 20 4.20 14.22 -6.82
C LEU A 20 4.43 14.08 -8.32
N ASP A 21 3.86 13.06 -8.94
CA ASP A 21 3.92 12.84 -10.38
C ASP A 21 3.19 13.95 -11.15
N TRP A 22 1.97 14.29 -10.73
CA TRP A 22 1.21 15.43 -11.28
C TRP A 22 1.98 16.75 -11.15
N TRP A 23 2.61 16.97 -10.00
CA TRP A 23 3.48 18.13 -9.80
C TRP A 23 4.64 18.13 -10.81
N ALA A 24 5.37 17.02 -10.93
CA ALA A 24 6.48 16.89 -11.88
C ALA A 24 6.04 17.10 -13.34
N PHE A 25 4.82 16.67 -13.68
CA PHE A 25 4.21 16.93 -14.98
C PHE A 25 3.96 18.41 -15.24
N THR A 26 3.34 19.11 -14.28
CA THR A 26 3.00 20.52 -14.44
C THR A 26 4.22 21.44 -14.44
N THR A 27 5.33 21.04 -13.80
CA THR A 27 6.59 21.80 -13.81
C THR A 27 7.46 21.53 -15.05
N GLY A 28 7.00 20.69 -15.99
CA GLY A 28 7.74 20.40 -17.23
C GLY A 28 9.08 19.70 -16.99
N SER A 29 9.21 18.97 -15.89
CA SER A 29 10.49 18.36 -15.47
C SER A 29 10.83 17.08 -16.24
N TYR A 30 9.95 16.59 -17.10
CA TYR A 30 10.19 15.44 -17.97
C TYR A 30 11.04 15.85 -19.18
N ALA A 31 12.21 15.21 -19.34
CA ALA A 31 13.19 15.58 -20.35
C ALA A 31 12.89 15.00 -21.74
N SER A 32 12.04 13.96 -21.83
CA SER A 32 11.78 13.19 -23.05
C SER A 32 10.35 12.65 -23.16
N GLU A 33 9.87 12.38 -24.38
CA GLU A 33 8.60 11.67 -24.64
C GLU A 33 8.51 10.30 -23.96
N ARG A 34 9.66 9.61 -23.80
CA ARG A 34 9.72 8.34 -23.06
C ARG A 34 9.41 8.51 -21.57
N ASP A 35 9.62 9.69 -21.02
CA ASP A 35 9.38 9.95 -19.60
C ASP A 35 7.89 10.08 -19.28
N LYS A 36 7.03 10.21 -20.30
CA LYS A 36 5.57 10.25 -20.13
C LYS A 36 4.97 8.89 -19.74
N ILE A 37 5.66 7.77 -20.01
CA ILE A 37 5.16 6.42 -19.70
C ILE A 37 5.61 5.93 -18.31
N LEU A 38 6.72 6.47 -17.80
CA LEU A 38 7.26 6.20 -16.48
C LEU A 38 6.23 6.42 -15.35
N PRO A 39 5.45 7.52 -15.33
CA PRO A 39 4.37 7.76 -14.39
C PRO A 39 3.40 6.59 -14.21
N VAL A 40 2.89 6.07 -15.32
CA VAL A 40 1.89 4.99 -15.34
C VAL A 40 2.49 3.71 -14.79
N TYR A 41 3.72 3.40 -15.21
CA TYR A 41 4.44 2.22 -14.72
C TYR A 41 4.67 2.27 -13.20
N PHE A 42 5.13 3.41 -12.68
CA PHE A 42 5.34 3.58 -11.24
C PHE A 42 4.03 3.59 -10.45
N ALA A 43 2.95 4.14 -10.99
CA ALA A 43 1.63 4.11 -10.34
C ALA A 43 1.15 2.66 -10.14
N VAL A 44 1.33 1.80 -11.14
CA VAL A 44 1.00 0.36 -11.04
C VAL A 44 1.89 -0.32 -10.01
N LEU A 45 3.20 -0.05 -10.02
CA LEU A 45 4.13 -0.62 -9.04
C LEU A 45 3.79 -0.21 -7.61
N ILE A 46 3.46 1.06 -7.36
CA ILE A 46 3.10 1.55 -6.03
C ILE A 46 1.77 0.96 -5.54
N PHE A 47 0.82 0.77 -6.45
CA PHE A 47 -0.42 0.07 -6.11
C PHE A 47 -0.15 -1.39 -5.71
N LEU A 48 0.68 -2.11 -6.48
CA LEU A 48 1.10 -3.48 -6.15
C LEU A 48 1.92 -3.56 -4.87
N TYR A 49 2.76 -2.55 -4.64
CA TYR A 49 3.57 -2.42 -3.44
C TYR A 49 2.70 -2.29 -2.18
N MET A 50 1.62 -1.49 -2.24
CA MET A 50 0.67 -1.29 -1.12
C MET A 50 -0.43 -2.35 -1.01
N LEU A 51 -0.35 -3.42 -1.80
CA LEU A 51 -1.38 -4.45 -1.86
C LEU A 51 -1.68 -5.12 -0.50
N PRO A 52 -0.67 -5.51 0.32
CA PRO A 52 -0.91 -6.07 1.66
C PRO A 52 -1.72 -5.15 2.56
N ALA A 53 -1.36 -3.86 2.61
CA ALA A 53 -2.06 -2.90 3.43
C ALA A 53 -3.49 -2.63 2.94
N ILE A 54 -3.71 -2.56 1.63
CA ILE A 54 -5.05 -2.40 1.02
C ILE A 54 -5.94 -3.59 1.40
N ILE A 55 -5.42 -4.82 1.30
CA ILE A 55 -6.15 -6.04 1.69
C ILE A 55 -6.48 -6.00 3.18
N ALA A 56 -5.53 -5.66 4.04
CA ALA A 56 -5.74 -5.55 5.49
C ALA A 56 -6.80 -4.48 5.85
N ALA A 57 -6.81 -3.35 5.14
CA ALA A 57 -7.82 -2.30 5.30
C ALA A 57 -9.22 -2.77 4.89
N HIS A 58 -9.34 -3.44 3.75
CA HIS A 58 -10.61 -3.98 3.25
C HIS A 58 -11.19 -5.08 4.15
N ARG A 59 -10.33 -5.91 4.75
CA ARG A 59 -10.75 -6.95 5.70
C ARG A 59 -10.97 -6.44 7.13
N ASN A 60 -10.81 -5.14 7.37
CA ASN A 60 -10.91 -4.53 8.70
C ASN A 60 -9.99 -5.22 9.74
N HIS A 61 -8.77 -5.58 9.32
CA HIS A 61 -7.82 -6.34 10.13
C HIS A 61 -7.51 -5.64 11.46
N SER A 62 -7.35 -6.40 12.55
CA SER A 62 -7.05 -5.84 13.88
C SER A 62 -5.69 -5.15 13.91
N HIS A 63 -4.67 -5.76 13.30
CA HIS A 63 -3.30 -5.25 13.23
C HIS A 63 -3.01 -4.47 11.93
N PHE A 64 -4.02 -3.80 11.36
CA PHE A 64 -3.87 -3.02 10.13
C PHE A 64 -2.65 -2.09 10.16
N PHE A 65 -2.49 -1.32 11.24
CA PHE A 65 -1.39 -0.35 11.34
C PHE A 65 -0.01 -1.03 11.32
N GLY A 66 0.13 -2.20 11.94
CA GLY A 66 1.36 -2.99 11.91
C GLY A 66 1.65 -3.52 10.50
N ILE A 67 0.64 -4.07 9.83
CA ILE A 67 0.77 -4.54 8.43
C ILE A 67 1.15 -3.37 7.53
N TRP A 68 0.47 -2.23 7.64
CA TRP A 68 0.76 -1.02 6.84
C TRP A 68 2.18 -0.51 7.07
N LEU A 69 2.68 -0.54 8.31
CA LEU A 69 4.05 -0.10 8.61
C LEU A 69 5.11 -1.07 8.05
N VAL A 70 4.88 -2.39 8.18
CA VAL A 70 5.77 -3.41 7.59
C VAL A 70 5.73 -3.36 6.06
N ASP A 71 4.56 -3.10 5.48
CA ASP A 71 4.36 -2.96 4.03
C ASP A 71 4.96 -1.66 3.48
N LEU A 72 5.15 -0.64 4.30
CA LEU A 72 5.79 0.61 3.90
C LEU A 72 7.32 0.55 4.06
N LEU A 73 7.79 0.01 5.20
CA LEU A 73 9.20 0.10 5.62
C LEU A 73 10.00 -1.21 5.49
N GLY A 74 9.34 -2.36 5.50
CA GLY A 74 10.01 -3.68 5.47
C GLY A 74 10.18 -4.26 4.06
N THR A 75 9.36 -3.82 3.13
CA THR A 75 9.37 -4.08 1.68
C THR A 75 10.69 -3.70 0.98
N PRO A 76 11.34 -2.54 1.25
CA PRO A 76 12.61 -2.17 0.62
C PRO A 76 13.75 -3.12 1.01
N ILE A 77 13.62 -3.81 2.15
CA ILE A 77 14.59 -4.80 2.64
C ILE A 77 14.24 -6.15 1.98
N PHE A 78 14.77 -6.36 0.77
CA PHE A 78 14.72 -7.64 0.04
C PHE A 78 13.33 -8.20 -0.32
N LEU A 79 12.26 -7.39 -0.40
CA LEU A 79 10.87 -7.85 -0.61
C LEU A 79 10.31 -8.79 0.46
N VAL A 80 11.11 -9.18 1.46
CA VAL A 80 10.69 -10.13 2.50
C VAL A 80 9.59 -9.53 3.37
N GLY A 81 9.69 -8.23 3.71
CA GLY A 81 8.65 -7.53 4.45
C GLY A 81 7.31 -7.51 3.72
N TRP A 82 7.32 -7.44 2.37
CA TRP A 82 6.10 -7.49 1.56
C TRP A 82 5.38 -8.83 1.72
N PHE A 83 6.11 -9.93 1.57
CA PHE A 83 5.54 -11.28 1.70
C PHE A 83 5.02 -11.53 3.12
N ILE A 84 5.77 -11.11 4.13
CA ILE A 84 5.34 -11.22 5.53
C ILE A 84 4.07 -10.42 5.77
N ALA A 85 4.02 -9.16 5.31
CA ALA A 85 2.84 -8.31 5.41
C ALA A 85 1.64 -8.92 4.67
N MET A 86 1.87 -9.51 3.49
CA MET A 86 0.84 -10.16 2.69
C MET A 86 0.23 -11.36 3.42
N VAL A 87 1.08 -12.29 3.88
CA VAL A 87 0.62 -13.44 4.67
C VAL A 87 -0.12 -12.96 5.91
N TRP A 88 0.40 -11.95 6.59
CA TRP A 88 -0.23 -11.40 7.79
C TRP A 88 -1.56 -10.72 7.50
N ALA A 89 -1.73 -10.05 6.36
CA ALA A 89 -3.00 -9.49 5.91
C ALA A 89 -4.08 -10.55 5.66
N PHE A 90 -3.67 -11.77 5.30
CA PHE A 90 -4.57 -12.92 5.15
C PHE A 90 -4.88 -13.64 6.48
N VAL A 91 -3.95 -13.65 7.44
CA VAL A 91 -4.15 -14.30 8.74
C VAL A 91 -4.87 -13.37 9.71
N ASP A 92 -6.20 -13.46 9.74
CA ASP A 92 -7.02 -12.65 10.66
C ASP A 92 -7.10 -13.31 12.06
N PRO A 93 -6.62 -12.65 13.13
CA PRO A 93 -6.73 -13.16 14.50
C PRO A 93 -8.18 -13.31 14.97
N LYS A 94 -9.09 -12.46 14.49
CA LYS A 94 -10.50 -12.46 14.94
C LYS A 94 -11.25 -13.71 14.49
N ARG A 95 -10.89 -14.25 13.32
CA ARG A 95 -11.50 -15.49 12.80
C ARG A 95 -11.15 -16.70 13.66
N LYS A 96 -9.99 -16.71 14.34
CA LYS A 96 -9.61 -17.81 15.24
C LYS A 96 -10.41 -17.80 16.54
N GLN A 97 -10.77 -16.62 17.06
CA GLN A 97 -11.50 -16.50 18.33
C GLN A 97 -12.98 -16.93 18.20
N ALA A 98 -13.61 -16.69 17.04
CA ALA A 98 -15.02 -17.03 16.82
C ALA A 98 -15.30 -18.53 16.63
N VAL A 99 -14.26 -19.35 16.43
CA VAL A 99 -14.40 -20.82 16.26
C VAL A 99 -14.08 -21.56 17.58
N SER A 100 -13.49 -20.86 18.56
CA SER A 100 -13.09 -21.43 19.85
C SER A 100 -13.98 -21.00 21.02
N SER A 101 -15.13 -20.37 20.76
CA SER A 101 -16.11 -19.88 21.74
C SER A 101 -17.48 -20.48 21.47
#